data_AF-Q7MA96-F1
#
_entry.id   AF-Q7MA96-F1
#
_cell.length_a   1.000
_cell.length_b   1.000
_cell.length_c   1.000
_cell.angle_alpha   90.00
_cell.angle_beta   90.00
_cell.angle_gamma   90.00
#
_symmetry.space_group_name_H-M   'P 1'
#
loop_
_entity.id
_entity.type
_entity.pdbx_description
1 polymer ?
#
loop_
_entity_poly.entity_id
_entity_poly.type
_entity_poly.pdbx_seq_one_letter_code
_entity_poly.pdbx_strand_id
1 'polypeptide(L)'
;MMLYTYLLILHVMAVMSWMAVMFYQPRLYVYHREHYENEGFVEVVKIQEYKLYKYIGLPAFWASLGSGVGMIILNNALLEQSWMWLKLAVLVLLTLFSFSMEYYRVKLLSNPTLHDGQFFRAYNEVPTLLSILIVAFVIAKDEMLWFSLGVLLFFGGVIYQIATLKKHAQTSLKESK
;
A
#
# COMPACT_ATOMS: atom_id res chain seq x y z
N MET A 1 -0.57 24.05 -22.54
CA MET A 1 -0.69 22.76 -23.25
C MET A 1 0.55 21.88 -23.06
N MET A 2 1.74 22.26 -23.55
CA MET A 2 2.94 21.40 -23.49
C MET A 2 3.38 21.02 -22.07
N LEU A 3 3.45 21.97 -21.14
CA LEU A 3 3.86 21.69 -19.76
C LEU A 3 2.92 20.70 -19.04
N TYR A 4 1.60 20.82 -19.27
CA TYR A 4 0.62 19.91 -18.69
C TYR A 4 0.85 18.48 -19.17
N THR A 5 1.09 18.28 -20.47
CA THR A 5 1.38 16.95 -21.03
C THR A 5 2.64 16.35 -20.44
N TYR A 6 3.72 17.12 -20.27
CA TYR A 6 4.94 16.63 -19.64
C TYR A 6 4.73 16.25 -18.17
N LEU A 7 3.95 17.06 -17.42
CA LEU A 7 3.59 16.71 -16.05
C LEU A 7 2.72 15.46 -15.98
N LEU A 8 1.79 15.28 -16.92
CA LEU A 8 0.98 14.07 -17.01
C LEU A 8 1.85 12.83 -17.29
N ILE A 9 2.80 12.92 -18.22
CA ILE A 9 3.76 11.84 -18.49
C ILE A 9 4.55 11.49 -17.23
N LEU A 10 5.14 12.50 -16.57
CA LEU A 10 5.87 12.31 -15.32
C LEU A 10 5.00 11.68 -14.24
N HIS A 11 3.76 12.17 -14.09
CA HIS A 11 2.81 11.68 -13.10
C HIS A 11 2.49 10.21 -13.30
N VAL A 12 2.15 9.80 -14.52
CA VAL A 12 1.82 8.41 -14.83
C VAL A 12 3.02 7.50 -14.59
N MET A 13 4.22 7.89 -15.05
CA MET A 13 5.46 7.14 -14.82
C MET A 13 5.78 6.98 -13.32
N ALA A 14 5.62 8.06 -12.56
CA ALA A 14 5.84 8.06 -11.13
C ALA A 14 4.82 7.18 -10.40
N VAL A 15 3.53 7.27 -10.74
CA VAL A 15 2.47 6.43 -10.14
C VAL A 15 2.71 4.96 -10.44
N MET A 16 3.06 4.59 -11.67
CA MET A 16 3.39 3.20 -12.01
C MET A 16 4.56 2.68 -11.17
N SER A 17 5.63 3.48 -11.04
CA SER A 17 6.79 3.11 -10.23
C SER A 17 6.43 2.97 -8.75
N TRP A 18 5.58 3.86 -8.22
CA TRP A 18 5.12 3.81 -6.84
C TRP A 18 4.25 2.58 -6.58
N MET A 19 3.33 2.26 -7.49
CA MET A 19 2.49 1.05 -7.41
C MET A 19 3.33 -0.23 -7.46
N ALA A 20 4.33 -0.32 -8.33
CA ALA A 20 5.22 -1.47 -8.39
C ALA A 20 5.91 -1.75 -7.04
N VAL A 21 6.33 -0.70 -6.34
CA VAL A 21 6.89 -0.82 -4.98
C VAL A 21 5.85 -1.29 -3.99
N MET A 22 4.63 -0.75 -4.02
CA MET A 22 3.55 -1.19 -3.13
C MET A 22 3.23 -2.68 -3.28
N PHE A 23 3.28 -3.22 -4.49
CA PHE A 23 3.04 -4.65 -4.73
C PHE A 23 4.20 -5.54 -4.27
N TYR A 24 5.44 -5.09 -4.40
CA TYR A 24 6.60 -5.95 -4.16
C TYR A 24 7.19 -5.83 -2.75
N GLN A 25 7.12 -4.65 -2.13
CA GLN A 25 7.71 -4.40 -0.81
C GLN A 25 7.10 -5.26 0.31
N PRO A 26 5.76 -5.41 0.44
CA PRO A 26 5.17 -6.28 1.46
C PRO A 26 5.62 -7.74 1.38
N ARG A 27 5.87 -8.24 0.16
CA ARG A 27 6.36 -9.60 -0.07
C ARG A 27 7.76 -9.80 0.51
N LEU A 28 8.62 -8.78 0.48
CA LEU A 28 9.92 -8.84 1.12
C LEU A 28 9.79 -8.99 2.64
N TYR A 29 8.78 -8.37 3.26
CA TYR A 29 8.53 -8.51 4.70
C TYR A 29 8.12 -9.94 5.09
N VAL A 30 7.37 -10.63 4.21
CA VAL A 30 7.08 -12.06 4.39
C VAL A 30 8.38 -12.86 4.40
N TYR A 31 9.25 -12.64 3.41
CA TYR A 31 10.54 -13.35 3.32
C TYR A 31 11.46 -13.05 4.49
N HIS A 32 11.57 -11.79 4.90
CA HIS A 32 12.32 -11.37 6.08
C HIS A 32 11.82 -12.12 7.33
N ARG A 33 10.50 -12.15 7.54
CA ARG A 33 9.93 -12.75 8.74
C ARG A 33 10.06 -14.26 8.77
N GLU A 34 9.78 -14.93 7.65
CA GLU A 34 9.78 -16.39 7.55
C GLU A 34 11.18 -17.00 7.59
N HIS A 35 12.19 -16.26 7.12
CA HIS A 35 13.57 -16.74 7.04
C HIS A 35 14.49 -16.01 8.03
N TYR A 36 13.94 -15.44 9.09
CA TYR A 36 14.67 -14.59 10.04
C TYR A 36 15.88 -15.29 10.70
N GLU A 37 15.91 -16.62 10.76
CA GLU A 37 17.01 -17.45 11.29
C GLU A 37 18.18 -17.62 10.28
N ASN A 38 17.95 -17.36 8.99
CA ASN A 38 18.99 -17.40 7.96
C ASN A 38 19.56 -16.00 7.73
N GLU A 39 20.60 -15.67 8.50
CA GLU A 39 21.20 -14.32 8.50
C GLU A 39 21.64 -13.84 7.12
N GLY A 40 22.28 -14.71 6.33
CA GLY A 40 22.79 -14.36 5.00
C GLY A 40 21.67 -14.04 4.00
N PHE A 41 20.57 -14.79 4.04
CA PHE A 41 19.40 -14.48 3.22
C PHE A 41 18.73 -13.18 3.66
N VAL A 42 18.55 -13.00 4.98
CA VAL A 42 17.89 -11.82 5.56
C VAL A 42 18.67 -10.53 5.28
N GLU A 43 20.00 -10.57 5.26
CA GLU A 43 20.83 -9.41 4.90
C GLU A 43 20.52 -8.92 3.47
N VAL A 44 20.41 -9.85 2.51
CA VAL A 44 20.04 -9.54 1.14
C VAL A 44 18.62 -8.96 1.08
N VAL A 45 17.67 -9.54 1.82
CA VAL A 45 16.29 -9.05 1.89
C VAL A 45 16.24 -7.62 2.44
N LYS A 46 16.95 -7.34 3.54
CA LYS A 46 17.03 -5.99 4.15
C LYS A 46 17.55 -4.94 3.17
N ILE A 47 18.56 -5.29 2.37
CA ILE A 47 19.09 -4.41 1.31
C ILE A 47 18.01 -4.13 0.27
N GLN A 48 17.27 -5.16 -0.17
CA GLN A 48 16.18 -4.97 -1.13
C GLN A 48 15.05 -4.11 -0.56
N GLU A 49 14.60 -4.38 0.67
CA GLU A 49 13.58 -3.59 1.36
C GLU A 49 13.97 -2.12 1.45
N TYR A 50 15.23 -1.82 1.77
CA TYR A 50 15.73 -0.46 1.87
C TYR A 50 15.79 0.22 0.51
N LYS A 51 16.45 -0.41 -0.48
CA LYS A 51 16.64 0.18 -1.81
C LYS A 51 15.30 0.40 -2.52
N LEU A 52 14.41 -0.59 -2.47
CA LEU A 52 13.11 -0.52 -3.12
C LEU A 52 12.27 0.61 -2.53
N TYR A 53 12.20 0.74 -1.20
CA TYR A 53 11.45 1.83 -0.59
C TYR A 53 12.12 3.20 -0.75
N LYS A 54 13.41 3.34 -0.42
CA LYS A 54 14.08 4.65 -0.36
C LYS A 54 14.52 5.18 -1.72
N TYR A 55 14.91 4.32 -2.65
CA TYR A 55 15.42 4.75 -3.95
C TYR A 55 14.37 4.73 -5.05
N ILE A 56 13.32 3.92 -4.92
CA ILE A 56 12.25 3.84 -5.91
C ILE A 56 10.95 4.38 -5.34
N GLY A 57 10.47 3.82 -4.23
CA GLY A 57 9.15 4.13 -3.68
C GLY A 57 8.99 5.59 -3.26
N LEU A 58 9.89 6.10 -2.41
CA LEU A 58 9.80 7.45 -1.87
C LEU A 58 10.01 8.55 -2.93
N PRO A 59 10.98 8.44 -3.86
CA PRO A 59 11.08 9.38 -4.97
C PRO A 59 9.87 9.32 -5.91
N ALA A 60 9.37 8.12 -6.21
CA ALA A 60 8.16 7.95 -7.04
C ALA A 60 6.92 8.56 -6.38
N PHE A 61 6.77 8.43 -5.06
CA PHE A 61 5.71 9.09 -4.30
C PHE A 61 5.78 10.61 -4.44
N TRP A 62 6.94 11.22 -4.17
CA TRP A 62 7.09 12.67 -4.26
C TRP A 62 6.91 13.20 -5.69
N ALA A 63 7.43 12.48 -6.69
CA ALA A 63 7.22 12.81 -8.09
C ALA A 63 5.73 12.72 -8.46
N SER A 64 5.01 11.69 -7.99
CA SER A 64 3.56 11.54 -8.21
C SER A 64 2.77 12.67 -7.57
N LEU A 65 3.07 13.00 -6.31
CA LEU A 65 2.38 14.06 -5.57
C LEU A 65 2.65 15.43 -6.20
N GLY A 66 3.92 15.76 -6.45
CA GLY A 66 4.33 17.05 -7.01
C GLY A 66 3.77 17.27 -8.41
N SER A 67 3.85 16.25 -9.29
CA SER A 67 3.27 16.35 -10.63
C SER A 67 1.74 16.43 -10.61
N GLY A 68 1.08 15.69 -9.71
CA GLY A 68 -0.38 15.75 -9.54
C GLY A 68 -0.86 17.11 -9.06
N VAL A 69 -0.20 17.69 -8.06
CA VAL A 69 -0.46 19.07 -7.59
C VAL A 69 -0.21 20.08 -8.70
N GLY A 70 0.90 19.94 -9.44
CA GLY A 70 1.20 20.80 -10.58
C GLY A 70 0.12 20.77 -11.66
N MET A 71 -0.42 19.59 -11.97
CA MET A 71 -1.54 19.45 -12.92
C MET A 71 -2.82 20.14 -12.43
N ILE A 72 -3.12 20.09 -11.13
CA ILE A 72 -4.27 20.78 -10.53
C ILE A 72 -4.09 22.29 -10.65
N ILE A 73 -2.92 22.83 -10.30
CA ILE A 73 -2.64 24.27 -10.39
C ILE A 73 -2.78 24.79 -11.83
N LEU A 74 -2.34 23.99 -12.81
CA LEU A 74 -2.46 24.36 -14.22
C LEU A 74 -3.88 24.21 -14.79
N ASN A 75 -4.76 23.46 -14.10
CA ASN A 75 -6.13 23.24 -14.50
C ASN A 75 -7.04 23.12 -13.26
N ASN A 76 -7.38 24.27 -12.67
CA ASN A 76 -8.20 24.32 -11.46
C ASN A 76 -9.61 23.72 -11.65
N ALA A 77 -10.13 23.70 -12.87
CA ALA A 77 -11.43 23.10 -13.19
C ALA A 77 -11.47 21.59 -12.88
N LEU A 78 -10.33 20.92 -12.67
CA LEU A 78 -10.28 19.54 -12.18
C LEU A 78 -10.94 19.39 -10.80
N LEU A 79 -10.83 20.40 -9.93
CA LEU A 79 -11.41 20.35 -8.57
C LEU A 79 -12.93 20.50 -8.56
N GLU A 80 -13.51 21.01 -9.64
CA GLU A 80 -14.96 21.11 -9.81
C GLU A 80 -15.58 19.75 -10.16
N GLN A 81 -14.77 18.77 -10.58
CA GLN A 81 -15.24 17.45 -11.00
C GLN A 81 -15.34 16.50 -9.80
N SER A 82 -16.51 15.91 -9.56
CA SER A 82 -16.77 15.06 -8.39
C SER A 82 -15.82 13.87 -8.27
N TRP A 83 -15.38 13.28 -9.38
CA TRP A 83 -14.43 12.16 -9.38
C TRP A 83 -13.04 12.56 -8.86
N MET A 84 -12.67 13.84 -8.93
CA MET A 84 -11.37 14.32 -8.48
C MET A 84 -11.26 14.26 -6.96
N TRP A 85 -12.33 14.61 -6.23
CA TRP A 85 -12.39 14.49 -4.78
C TRP A 85 -12.20 13.06 -4.30
N LEU A 86 -12.82 12.11 -5.01
CA LEU A 86 -12.62 10.71 -4.69
C LEU A 86 -11.20 10.22 -5.02
N LYS A 87 -10.62 10.65 -6.15
CA LYS A 87 -9.23 10.36 -6.47
C LYS A 87 -8.28 10.87 -5.37
N LEU A 88 -8.55 12.04 -4.81
CA LEU A 88 -7.79 12.59 -3.69
C LEU A 88 -7.97 11.77 -2.40
N ALA A 89 -9.19 11.26 -2.14
CA ALA A 89 -9.41 10.34 -1.02
C ALA A 89 -8.60 9.04 -1.16
N VAL A 90 -8.58 8.46 -2.37
CA VAL A 90 -7.74 7.28 -2.68
C VAL A 90 -6.25 7.59 -2.53
N LEU A 91 -5.80 8.77 -2.98
CA LEU A 91 -4.42 9.22 -2.81
C LEU A 91 -4.02 9.25 -1.33
N VAL A 92 -4.87 9.78 -0.45
CA VAL A 92 -4.62 9.80 1.00
C VAL A 92 -4.47 8.38 1.53
N LEU A 93 -5.36 7.47 1.16
CA LEU A 93 -5.30 6.07 1.59
C LEU A 93 -4.02 5.38 1.11
N LEU A 94 -3.65 5.53 -0.17
CA LEU A 94 -2.40 5.01 -0.73
C LEU A 94 -1.18 5.60 -0.04
N THR A 95 -1.22 6.89 0.30
CA THR A 95 -0.14 7.56 1.04
C THR A 95 0.03 6.92 2.41
N LEU A 96 -1.05 6.79 3.19
CA LEU A 96 -1.00 6.14 4.51
C LEU A 96 -0.46 4.71 4.42
N PHE A 97 -0.91 3.95 3.42
CA PHE A 97 -0.39 2.60 3.18
C PHE A 97 1.11 2.63 2.85
N SER A 98 1.55 3.52 1.97
CA SER A 98 2.97 3.65 1.61
C SER A 98 3.85 3.94 2.82
N PHE A 99 3.46 4.89 3.67
CA PHE A 99 4.23 5.22 4.86
C PHE A 99 4.18 4.10 5.92
N SER A 100 3.09 3.33 5.98
CA SER A 100 3.05 2.14 6.83
C SER A 100 4.09 1.08 6.42
N MET A 101 4.46 1.01 5.13
CA MET A 101 5.52 0.11 4.68
C MET A 101 6.87 0.50 5.30
N GLU A 102 7.23 1.79 5.35
CA GLU A 102 8.45 2.24 6.01
C GLU A 102 8.47 1.91 7.50
N TYR A 103 7.32 2.07 8.16
CA TYR A 103 7.16 1.71 9.56
C TYR A 103 7.52 0.24 9.80
N TYR A 104 6.94 -0.68 9.02
CA TYR A 104 7.22 -2.12 9.17
C TYR A 104 8.67 -2.46 8.79
N ARG A 105 9.23 -1.84 7.75
CA ARG A 105 10.64 -2.02 7.37
C ARG A 105 11.56 -1.70 8.55
N VAL A 106 11.40 -0.52 9.16
CA VAL A 106 12.25 -0.09 10.28
C VAL A 106 12.04 -0.97 11.51
N LYS A 107 10.81 -1.39 11.79
CA LYS A 107 10.52 -2.27 12.93
C LYS A 107 11.07 -3.68 12.74
N LEU A 108 11.04 -4.23 11.54
CA LEU A 108 11.62 -5.55 11.24
C LEU A 108 13.14 -5.57 11.43
N LEU A 109 13.83 -4.44 11.21
CA LEU A 109 15.26 -4.33 11.48
C LEU A 109 15.61 -4.49 12.97
N SER A 110 14.78 -3.97 13.88
CA SER A 110 15.03 -4.04 15.33
C SER A 110 14.33 -5.19 16.03
N ASN A 111 13.21 -5.66 15.49
CA ASN A 111 12.48 -6.82 15.98
C ASN A 111 12.03 -7.70 14.79
N PRO A 112 12.84 -8.68 14.38
CA PRO A 112 12.49 -9.62 13.31
C PRO A 112 11.24 -10.45 13.59
N THR A 113 10.76 -10.48 14.84
CA THR A 113 9.59 -11.27 15.29
C THR A 113 8.34 -10.42 15.58
N LEU A 114 8.32 -9.14 15.19
CA LEU A 114 7.25 -8.17 15.51
C LEU A 114 5.83 -8.70 15.22
N HIS A 115 5.66 -9.39 14.09
CA HIS A 115 4.43 -10.05 13.67
C HIS A 115 4.74 -11.42 13.09
N ASP A 116 3.72 -12.27 12.93
CA ASP A 116 3.88 -13.58 12.29
C ASP A 116 3.92 -13.46 10.76
N GLY A 117 4.34 -14.55 10.08
CA GLY A 117 4.36 -14.58 8.61
C GLY A 117 2.95 -14.43 8.01
N GLN A 118 1.91 -14.89 8.71
CA GLN A 118 0.52 -14.76 8.28
C GLN A 118 0.10 -13.29 8.17
N PHE A 119 0.45 -12.46 9.16
CA PHE A 119 0.19 -11.02 9.13
C PHE A 119 0.83 -10.37 7.89
N PHE A 120 2.10 -10.64 7.61
CA PHE A 120 2.77 -10.04 6.45
C PHE A 120 2.24 -10.55 5.11
N ARG A 121 1.74 -11.80 5.06
CA ARG A 121 1.02 -12.31 3.88
C ARG A 121 -0.30 -11.57 3.68
N ALA A 122 -1.08 -11.37 4.73
CA ALA A 122 -2.31 -10.57 4.65
C ALA A 122 -2.00 -9.11 4.25
N TYR A 123 -0.93 -8.53 4.79
CA TYR A 123 -0.45 -7.20 4.42
C TYR A 123 -0.03 -7.11 2.94
N ASN A 124 0.54 -8.19 2.37
CA ASN A 124 0.86 -8.30 0.96
C ASN A 124 -0.35 -8.34 0.02
N GLU A 125 -1.52 -8.75 0.51
CA GLU A 125 -2.73 -8.73 -0.31
C GLU A 125 -3.36 -7.33 -0.39
N VAL A 126 -3.07 -6.43 0.56
CA VAL A 126 -3.65 -5.09 0.62
C VAL A 126 -3.48 -4.29 -0.69
N PRO A 127 -2.28 -4.21 -1.33
CA PRO A 127 -2.10 -3.53 -2.61
C PRO A 127 -2.98 -4.09 -3.74
N THR A 128 -3.12 -5.41 -3.81
CA THR A 128 -3.96 -6.10 -4.81
C THR A 128 -5.43 -5.83 -4.59
N LEU A 129 -5.86 -5.84 -3.34
CA LEU A 129 -7.23 -5.51 -2.99
C LEU A 129 -7.56 -4.04 -3.31
N LEU A 130 -6.63 -3.13 -3.02
CA LEU A 130 -6.79 -1.71 -3.37
C LEU A 130 -6.79 -1.51 -4.89
N SER A 131 -6.02 -2.25 -5.67
CA SER A 131 -6.04 -2.10 -7.13
C SER A 131 -7.33 -2.60 -7.75
N ILE A 132 -7.86 -3.75 -7.30
CA ILE A 132 -9.17 -4.26 -7.71
C ILE A 132 -10.25 -3.22 -7.36
N LEU A 133 -10.17 -2.66 -6.15
CA LEU A 133 -11.08 -1.62 -5.69
C LEU A 133 -11.08 -0.42 -6.63
N ILE A 134 -9.90 0.13 -6.91
CA ILE A 134 -9.72 1.33 -7.73
C ILE A 134 -10.16 1.08 -9.18
N VAL A 135 -9.82 -0.07 -9.75
CA VAL A 135 -10.19 -0.40 -11.14
C VAL A 135 -11.70 -0.57 -11.28
N ALA A 136 -12.32 -1.34 -10.39
CA ALA A 136 -13.78 -1.50 -10.40
C ALA A 136 -14.50 -0.17 -10.16
N PHE A 137 -13.95 0.69 -9.29
CA PHE A 137 -14.45 2.04 -9.09
C PHE A 137 -14.41 2.88 -10.38
N VAL A 138 -13.28 2.89 -11.10
CA VAL A 138 -13.09 3.70 -12.31
C VAL A 138 -13.98 3.23 -13.46
N ILE A 139 -14.25 1.92 -13.55
CA ILE A 139 -15.00 1.31 -14.64
C ILE A 139 -16.51 1.31 -14.37
N ALA A 140 -16.96 0.93 -13.17
CA ALA A 140 -18.35 0.62 -12.88
C ALA A 140 -19.21 1.82 -12.41
N LYS A 141 -18.67 3.05 -12.50
CA LYS A 141 -19.22 4.40 -12.23
C LYS A 141 -20.61 4.55 -11.60
N ASP A 142 -21.64 3.87 -12.11
CA ASP A 142 -23.05 3.98 -11.69
C ASP A 142 -23.40 3.16 -10.42
N GLU A 143 -22.66 2.11 -10.07
CA GLU A 143 -22.97 1.21 -8.92
C GLU A 143 -22.23 1.58 -7.61
N MET A 144 -21.85 2.85 -7.48
CA MET A 144 -20.91 3.36 -6.47
C MET A 144 -21.29 3.06 -5.01
N LEU A 145 -22.57 3.04 -4.66
CA LEU A 145 -23.04 2.87 -3.28
C LEU A 145 -22.90 1.41 -2.80
N TRP A 146 -23.30 0.45 -3.63
CA TRP A 146 -23.22 -0.98 -3.33
C TRP A 146 -21.78 -1.48 -3.35
N PHE A 147 -20.99 -0.96 -4.28
CA PHE A 147 -19.55 -1.21 -4.30
C PHE A 147 -18.86 -0.70 -3.03
N SER A 148 -19.11 0.55 -2.61
CA SER A 148 -18.54 1.12 -1.38
C SER A 148 -18.93 0.32 -0.12
N LEU A 149 -20.18 -0.14 -0.03
CA LEU A 149 -20.65 -1.00 1.06
C LEU A 149 -20.00 -2.38 1.03
N GLY A 150 -19.89 -3.01 -0.14
CA GLY A 150 -19.22 -4.30 -0.30
C GLY A 150 -17.75 -4.25 0.12
N VAL A 151 -17.12 -3.11 -0.10
CA VAL A 151 -15.72 -2.86 0.26
C VAL A 151 -15.56 -2.67 1.75
N LEU A 152 -16.41 -1.85 2.38
CA LEU A 152 -16.41 -1.72 3.85
C LEU A 152 -16.70 -3.05 4.54
N LEU A 153 -17.60 -3.88 4.02
CA LEU A 153 -17.88 -5.21 4.53
C LEU A 153 -16.71 -6.16 4.33
N PHE A 154 -16.07 -6.15 3.15
CA PHE A 154 -14.91 -6.97 2.87
C PHE A 154 -13.72 -6.60 3.77
N PHE A 155 -13.40 -5.30 3.91
CA PHE A 155 -12.35 -4.82 4.81
C PHE A 155 -12.69 -5.07 6.28
N GLY A 156 -13.96 -4.93 6.67
CA GLY A 156 -14.46 -5.36 7.97
C GLY A 156 -14.21 -6.86 8.19
N GLY A 157 -14.43 -7.69 7.17
CA GLY A 157 -14.16 -9.13 7.18
C GLY A 157 -12.68 -9.48 7.28
N VAL A 158 -11.80 -8.76 6.57
CA VAL A 158 -10.34 -8.93 6.66
C VAL A 158 -9.82 -8.51 8.03
N ILE A 159 -10.25 -7.34 8.54
CA ILE A 159 -9.91 -6.88 9.90
C ILE A 159 -10.44 -7.87 10.94
N TYR A 160 -11.64 -8.39 10.76
CA TYR A 160 -12.23 -9.42 11.62
C TYR A 160 -11.42 -10.72 11.57
N GLN A 161 -11.03 -11.22 10.40
CA GLN A 161 -10.16 -12.39 10.28
C GLN A 161 -8.84 -12.17 11.04
N ILE A 162 -8.18 -11.03 10.82
CA ILE A 162 -6.92 -10.68 11.49
C ILE A 162 -7.11 -10.62 13.03
N ALA A 163 -8.17 -9.97 13.51
CA ALA A 163 -8.49 -9.89 14.93
C ALA A 163 -8.79 -11.27 15.55
N THR A 164 -9.47 -12.13 14.79
CA THR A 164 -9.83 -13.48 15.20
C THR A 164 -8.61 -14.40 15.27
N LEU A 165 -7.67 -14.27 14.34
CA LEU A 165 -6.40 -14.99 14.35
C LEU A 165 -5.53 -14.57 15.54
N LYS A 166 -5.47 -13.28 15.84
CA LYS A 166 -4.77 -12.76 17.04
C LYS A 166 -5.36 -13.31 18.34
N LYS A 167 -6.69 -13.46 18.40
CA LYS A 167 -7.40 -14.03 19.56
C LYS A 167 -7.05 -15.52 19.76
N HIS A 168 -7.05 -16.32 18.69
CA HIS A 168 -6.68 -17.75 18.77
C HIS A 168 -5.21 -17.98 19.17
N ALA A 169 -4.29 -17.15 18.67
CA ALA A 169 -2.89 -17.20 19.06
C ALA A 169 -2.67 -16.90 20.56
N GLN A 170 -3.45 -15.97 21.13
CA GLN A 170 -3.37 -15.64 22.56
C GLN A 170 -4.01 -16.70 23.46
N THR A 171 -5.09 -17.35 23.01
CA THR A 171 -5.75 -18.43 23.77
C THR A 171 -4.88 -19.68 23.85
N SER A 172 -4.27 -20.11 22.74
CA SER A 172 -3.38 -21.29 22.72
C SER A 172 -2.14 -21.15 23.61
N LEU A 173 -1.54 -19.96 23.70
CA LEU A 173 -0.42 -19.67 24.61
C LEU A 173 -0.80 -19.67 26.10
N LYS A 174 -2.10 -19.51 26.41
CA LYS A 174 -2.63 -19.57 27.78
C LYS A 174 -2.97 -20.98 28.22
N GLU A 175 -3.37 -21.85 27.28
CA GLU A 175 -3.69 -23.25 27.56
C GLU A 175 -2.46 -24.16 27.61
N SER A 176 -1.32 -23.73 27.06
CA SER A 176 -0.04 -24.46 27.12
C SER A 176 0.82 -24.13 28.34
N LYS A 177 0.33 -23.30 29.28
CA LYS A 177 0.99 -22.93 30.54
C LYS A 177 0.18 -23.46 31.72
#